data_AF-A0A7R7VEH4-F1
#
_entry.id   AF-A0A7R7VEH4-F1
#
_cell.length_a   1.000
_cell.length_b   1.000
_cell.length_c   1.000
_cell.angle_alpha   90.00
_cell.angle_beta   90.00
_cell.angle_gamma   90.00
#
_symmetry.space_group_name_H-M   'P 1'
#
loop_
_entity.id
_entity.type
_entity.pdbx_description
1 polymer ?
#
loop_
_entity_poly.entity_id
_entity_poly.type
_entity_poly.pdbx_seq_one_letter_code
_entity_poly.pdbx_strand_id
1 'polypeptide(L)'
;MVRINILSVMALATGALATSNCQTKDNACRTAPDANMAQCAADNAACCSTAYDECRGAPNANMASCAAEHASCTGSLQRRDDTCQTNYNSCRTAPDANMSSCVAEHASCCSTAYDECRGAPDANMSSCAAEHEACKNQA
;
A
#
# COMPACT_ATOMS: atom_id res chain seq x y z
N MET A 1 -47.69 -22.31 -13.65
CA MET A 1 -46.33 -22.87 -13.51
C MET A 1 -45.36 -21.94 -14.23
N VAL A 2 -44.61 -21.11 -13.51
CA VAL A 2 -43.52 -20.31 -14.09
C VAL A 2 -42.26 -20.77 -13.37
N ARG A 3 -41.40 -21.48 -14.11
CA ARG A 3 -40.09 -21.96 -13.64
C ARG A 3 -39.15 -20.75 -13.62
N ILE A 4 -38.96 -20.16 -12.45
CA ILE A 4 -37.99 -19.09 -12.22
C ILE A 4 -36.62 -19.75 -11.99
N ASN A 5 -35.88 -19.94 -13.08
CA ASN A 5 -34.46 -20.29 -13.08
C ASN A 5 -33.66 -18.98 -12.95
N ILE A 6 -33.51 -18.46 -11.74
CA ILE A 6 -32.56 -17.36 -11.48
C ILE A 6 -31.21 -18.00 -11.17
N LEU A 7 -30.50 -18.40 -12.23
CA LEU A 7 -29.05 -18.32 -12.26
C LEU A 7 -28.71 -16.89 -12.71
N SER A 8 -28.67 -15.97 -11.76
CA SER A 8 -28.05 -14.67 -11.97
C SER A 8 -26.83 -14.61 -11.06
N VAL A 9 -25.71 -14.91 -11.70
CA VAL A 9 -24.35 -14.96 -11.17
C VAL A 9 -24.10 -13.71 -10.32
N MET A 10 -23.81 -13.94 -9.03
CA MET A 10 -23.17 -12.96 -8.16
C MET A 10 -21.77 -12.67 -8.71
N ALA A 11 -21.64 -11.69 -9.59
CA ALA A 11 -20.38 -11.18 -10.11
C ALA A 11 -20.20 -9.72 -9.69
N LEU A 12 -20.06 -9.46 -8.39
CA LEU A 12 -19.82 -8.12 -7.85
C LEU A 12 -18.78 -8.09 -6.71
N ALA A 13 -17.87 -9.07 -6.62
CA ALA A 13 -16.87 -9.09 -5.55
C ALA A 13 -15.43 -9.42 -5.99
N THR A 14 -15.16 -9.68 -7.27
CA THR A 14 -13.84 -10.17 -7.69
C THR A 14 -12.72 -9.14 -7.54
N GLY A 15 -13.00 -7.83 -7.67
CA GLY A 15 -12.00 -6.76 -7.55
C GLY A 15 -11.44 -6.57 -6.13
N ALA A 16 -12.32 -6.52 -5.13
CA ALA A 16 -11.93 -6.40 -3.72
C ALA A 16 -11.11 -7.62 -3.22
N LEU A 17 -11.49 -8.83 -3.64
CA LEU A 17 -10.74 -10.05 -3.33
C LEU A 17 -9.37 -10.09 -4.03
N ALA A 18 -9.27 -9.59 -5.26
CA ALA A 18 -8.00 -9.53 -5.99
C ALA A 18 -7.00 -8.56 -5.31
N THR A 19 -7.46 -7.36 -4.93
CA THR A 19 -6.65 -6.37 -4.20
C THR A 19 -6.10 -6.94 -2.88
N SER A 20 -6.95 -7.61 -2.08
CA SER A 20 -6.53 -8.22 -0.81
C SER A 20 -5.48 -9.33 -0.99
N ASN A 21 -5.53 -10.06 -2.11
CA ASN A 21 -4.54 -11.09 -2.43
C ASN A 21 -3.19 -10.49 -2.86
N CYS A 22 -3.21 -9.36 -3.58
CA CYS A 22 -1.98 -8.65 -3.96
C CYS A 22 -1.22 -8.13 -2.73
N GLN A 23 -1.95 -7.54 -1.77
CA GLN A 23 -1.38 -7.08 -0.50
C GLN A 23 -0.80 -8.23 0.33
N THR A 24 -1.52 -9.35 0.39
CA THR A 24 -1.06 -10.54 1.13
C THR A 24 0.24 -11.10 0.52
N LYS A 25 0.33 -11.14 -0.82
CA LYS A 25 1.54 -11.57 -1.53
C LYS A 25 2.72 -10.62 -1.32
N ASP A 26 2.47 -9.32 -1.33
CA ASP A 26 3.50 -8.32 -1.04
C ASP A 26 4.04 -8.50 0.37
N ASN A 27 3.17 -8.58 1.38
CA ASN A 27 3.59 -8.76 2.76
C ASN A 27 4.35 -10.09 2.96
N ALA A 28 3.92 -11.17 2.30
CA ALA A 28 4.64 -12.44 2.30
C ALA A 28 6.02 -12.34 1.62
N CYS A 29 6.13 -11.61 0.51
CA CYS A 29 7.39 -11.35 -0.18
C CYS A 29 8.35 -10.57 0.72
N ARG A 30 7.88 -9.48 1.34
CA ARG A 30 8.70 -8.59 2.17
C ARG A 30 9.15 -9.22 3.50
N THR A 31 8.40 -10.19 4.02
CA THR A 31 8.77 -10.91 5.25
C THR A 31 9.67 -12.12 5.00
N ALA A 32 9.94 -12.45 3.74
CA ALA A 32 10.86 -13.53 3.40
C ALA A 32 12.34 -13.12 3.63
N PRO A 33 13.20 -14.05 4.08
CA PRO A 33 14.64 -13.80 4.13
C PRO A 33 15.20 -13.59 2.71
N ASP A 34 16.12 -12.63 2.57
CA ASP A 34 16.73 -12.20 1.30
C ASP A 34 15.74 -11.62 0.26
N ALA A 35 14.58 -11.13 0.72
CA ALA A 35 13.57 -10.53 -0.15
C ALA A 35 14.10 -9.27 -0.87
N ASN A 36 14.00 -9.27 -2.20
CA ASN A 36 14.25 -8.07 -2.99
C ASN A 36 13.02 -7.16 -2.91
N MET A 37 13.11 -6.09 -2.12
CA MET A 37 12.01 -5.15 -1.91
C MET A 37 11.56 -4.46 -3.20
N ALA A 38 12.46 -4.22 -4.15
CA ALA A 38 12.10 -3.68 -5.46
C ALA A 38 11.29 -4.70 -6.28
N GLN A 39 11.62 -5.99 -6.18
CA GLN A 39 10.86 -7.05 -6.81
C GLN A 39 9.48 -7.23 -6.16
N CYS A 40 9.40 -7.21 -4.82
CA CYS A 40 8.12 -7.29 -4.11
C CYS A 40 7.18 -6.14 -4.51
N ALA A 41 7.71 -4.92 -4.57
CA ALA A 41 6.95 -3.75 -5.01
C ALA A 41 6.51 -3.85 -6.47
N ALA A 42 7.38 -4.34 -7.36
CA ALA A 42 7.05 -4.55 -8.77
C ALA A 42 5.96 -5.62 -8.93
N ASP A 43 6.04 -6.73 -8.18
CA ASP A 43 5.08 -7.83 -8.20
C ASP A 43 3.72 -7.39 -7.65
N ASN A 44 3.71 -6.58 -6.58
CA ASN A 44 2.48 -5.97 -6.06
C ASN A 44 1.85 -5.03 -7.10
N ALA A 45 2.63 -4.12 -7.67
CA ALA A 45 2.14 -3.17 -8.68
C ALA A 45 1.58 -3.89 -9.91
N ALA A 46 2.24 -4.96 -10.37
CA ALA A 46 1.76 -5.80 -11.47
C ALA A 46 0.45 -6.52 -11.10
N CYS A 47 0.34 -7.04 -9.88
CA CYS A 47 -0.88 -7.68 -9.38
C CYS A 47 -2.05 -6.69 -9.29
N CYS A 48 -1.81 -5.49 -8.75
CA CYS A 48 -2.81 -4.43 -8.66
C CYS A 48 -3.25 -3.92 -10.03
N SER A 49 -2.31 -3.77 -10.97
CA SER A 49 -2.62 -3.38 -12.36
C SER A 49 -3.49 -4.43 -13.05
N THR A 50 -3.18 -5.71 -12.85
CA THR A 50 -3.99 -6.82 -13.37
C THR A 50 -5.42 -6.78 -12.80
N ALA A 51 -5.56 -6.61 -11.48
CA ALA A 51 -6.87 -6.50 -10.83
C ALA A 51 -7.67 -5.28 -11.34
N TYR A 52 -6.98 -4.17 -11.63
CA TYR A 52 -7.60 -2.97 -12.20
C TYR A 52 -8.10 -3.20 -13.63
N ASP A 53 -7.30 -3.83 -14.49
CA ASP A 53 -7.67 -4.14 -15.87
C ASP A 53 -8.83 -5.14 -15.93
N GLU A 54 -8.84 -6.15 -15.05
CA GLU A 54 -9.96 -7.08 -14.89
C GLU A 54 -11.24 -6.35 -14.45
N CYS A 55 -11.14 -5.43 -13.47
CA CYS A 55 -12.27 -4.63 -13.02
C CYS A 55 -12.83 -3.78 -14.17
N ARG A 56 -11.97 -3.14 -14.97
CA ARG A 56 -12.40 -2.34 -16.13
C ARG A 56 -13.01 -3.18 -17.25
N GLY A 57 -12.55 -4.42 -17.41
CA GLY A 57 -13.06 -5.35 -18.42
C GLY A 57 -14.42 -5.97 -18.06
N ALA A 58 -14.86 -5.86 -16.81
CA ALA A 58 -16.10 -6.46 -16.35
C ALA A 58 -17.36 -5.69 -16.84
N PRO A 59 -18.43 -6.39 -17.22
CA PRO A 59 -19.67 -5.75 -17.65
C PRO A 59 -20.34 -5.01 -16.49
N ASN A 60 -20.74 -3.76 -16.74
CA ASN A 60 -21.30 -2.83 -15.74
C ASN A 60 -20.32 -2.43 -14.61
N ALA A 61 -19.02 -2.56 -14.83
CA ALA A 61 -18.03 -2.11 -13.87
C ALA A 61 -18.12 -0.60 -13.60
N ASN A 62 -18.10 -0.25 -12.32
CA ASN A 62 -17.97 1.15 -11.91
C ASN A 62 -16.49 1.55 -11.98
N MET A 63 -16.16 2.38 -12.96
CA MET A 63 -14.77 2.83 -13.18
C MET A 63 -14.20 3.61 -11.99
N ALA A 64 -15.04 4.33 -11.24
CA ALA A 64 -14.60 5.03 -10.03
C ALA A 64 -14.27 4.03 -8.90
N SER A 65 -15.05 2.95 -8.77
CA SER A 65 -14.74 1.86 -7.84
C SER A 65 -13.46 1.13 -8.23
N CYS A 66 -13.27 0.80 -9.51
CA CYS A 66 -12.03 0.17 -9.99
C CYS A 66 -10.79 1.05 -9.71
N ALA A 67 -10.90 2.36 -9.93
CA ALA A 67 -9.82 3.29 -9.64
C ALA A 67 -9.52 3.41 -8.14
N ALA A 68 -10.56 3.41 -7.30
CA ALA A 68 -10.42 3.43 -5.84
C ALA A 68 -9.79 2.14 -5.30
N GLU A 69 -10.16 0.98 -5.84
CA GLU A 69 -9.57 -0.32 -5.49
C GLU A 69 -8.10 -0.38 -5.94
N HIS A 70 -7.79 0.08 -7.16
CA HIS A 70 -6.41 0.16 -7.65
C HIS A 70 -5.54 1.08 -6.79
N ALA A 71 -6.07 2.25 -6.41
CA ALA A 71 -5.39 3.17 -5.52
C ALA A 71 -5.19 2.58 -4.11
N SER A 72 -6.16 1.79 -3.62
CA SER A 72 -6.03 1.09 -2.34
C SER A 72 -5.00 -0.05 -2.41
N CYS A 73 -4.96 -0.78 -3.53
CA CYS A 73 -4.04 -1.88 -3.78
C CYS A 73 -2.59 -1.38 -3.87
N THR A 74 -2.36 -0.35 -4.70
CA THR A 74 -1.03 0.26 -4.90
C THR A 74 -0.62 1.16 -3.73
N GLY A 75 -1.58 1.81 -3.06
CA GLY A 75 -1.35 2.60 -1.85
C GLY A 75 -0.97 1.76 -0.62
N SER A 76 -1.01 0.43 -0.75
CA SER A 76 -0.55 -0.52 0.26
C SER A 76 0.84 -1.09 -0.03
N LEU A 77 1.54 -0.57 -1.06
CA LEU A 77 2.99 -0.65 -1.06
C LEU A 77 3.46 0.03 0.23
N GLN A 78 3.93 -0.78 1.19
CA GLN A 78 4.44 -0.34 2.49
C GLN A 78 5.17 0.99 2.32
N ARG A 79 4.66 2.05 2.96
CA ARG A 79 5.24 3.39 2.84
C ARG A 79 6.68 3.28 3.33
N ARG A 80 7.64 3.93 2.67
CA ARG A 80 9.06 3.81 3.06
C ARG A 80 9.32 4.18 4.52
N ASP A 81 8.38 4.92 5.10
CA ASP A 81 8.40 5.40 6.46
C ASP A 81 7.46 4.66 7.45
N ASP A 82 6.87 3.51 7.07
CA ASP A 82 6.09 2.69 8.02
C ASP A 82 6.94 2.23 9.22
N THR A 83 8.24 2.02 9.00
CA THR A 83 9.23 1.79 10.07
C THR A 83 9.37 3.03 10.98
N CYS A 84 9.32 4.23 10.41
CA CYS A 84 9.35 5.48 11.17
C CYS A 84 8.12 5.62 12.07
N GLN A 85 6.94 5.23 11.57
CA GLN A 85 5.72 5.23 12.38
C GLN A 85 5.78 4.19 13.50
N THR A 86 6.29 3.00 13.21
CA THR A 86 6.45 1.92 14.19
C THR A 86 7.41 2.31 15.31
N ASN A 87 8.55 2.92 14.95
CA ASN A 87 9.54 3.43 15.90
C ASN A 87 8.96 4.55 16.77
N TYR A 88 8.20 5.46 16.16
CA TYR A 88 7.53 6.53 16.88
C TYR A 88 6.52 6.01 17.90
N ASN A 89 5.64 5.10 17.49
CA ASN A 89 4.67 4.46 18.38
C ASN A 89 5.36 3.72 19.54
N SER A 90 6.44 3.00 19.24
CA SER A 90 7.23 2.30 20.26
C SER A 90 7.85 3.27 21.26
N CYS A 91 8.47 4.36 20.77
CA CYS A 91 9.04 5.41 21.59
C CYS A 91 7.99 6.04 22.50
N ARG A 92 6.78 6.34 22.00
CA ARG A 92 5.70 6.90 22.80
C ARG A 92 5.24 6.00 23.95
N THR A 93 5.36 4.69 23.78
CA THR A 93 4.93 3.70 24.79
C THR A 93 6.03 3.33 25.78
N ALA A 94 7.27 3.76 25.52
CA ALA A 94 8.40 3.43 26.39
C ALA A 94 8.32 4.22 27.71
N PRO A 95 8.66 3.59 28.85
CA PRO A 95 8.76 4.29 30.12
C PRO A 95 9.88 5.33 30.06
N ASP A 96 9.64 6.50 30.66
CA ASP A 96 10.55 7.66 30.66
C ASP A 96 10.87 8.24 29.27
N ALA A 97 10.06 7.92 28.26
CA ALA A 97 10.25 8.44 26.92
C ALA A 97 10.08 9.96 26.85
N ASN A 98 11.08 10.62 26.29
CA ASN A 98 10.97 12.03 25.96
C ASN A 98 10.22 12.19 24.63
N MET A 99 8.98 12.69 24.70
CA MET A 99 8.14 12.92 23.53
C MET A 99 8.79 13.88 22.51
N SER A 100 9.56 14.87 22.95
CA SER A 100 10.26 15.75 22.01
C SER A 100 11.33 14.99 21.22
N SER A 101 12.00 14.03 21.87
CA SER A 101 12.98 13.16 21.22
C SER A 101 12.28 12.19 20.26
N CYS A 102 11.16 11.58 20.65
CA CYS A 102 10.40 10.68 19.77
C CYS A 102 9.96 11.39 18.47
N VAL A 103 9.44 12.62 18.58
CA VAL A 103 9.02 13.41 17.41
C VAL A 103 10.23 13.80 16.54
N ALA A 104 11.36 14.17 17.16
CA ALA A 104 12.58 14.49 16.42
C ALA A 104 13.15 13.28 15.67
N GLU A 105 13.16 12.10 16.31
CA GLU A 105 13.61 10.86 15.67
C GLU A 105 12.66 10.42 14.54
N HIS A 106 11.36 10.57 14.73
CA HIS A 106 10.38 10.31 13.69
C HIS A 106 10.60 11.22 12.47
N ALA A 107 10.73 12.54 12.68
CA ALA A 107 10.99 13.49 11.60
C ALA A 107 12.32 13.23 10.87
N SER A 108 13.37 12.85 11.63
CA SER A 108 14.65 12.44 11.05
C SER A 108 14.48 11.17 10.19
N CYS A 109 13.73 10.18 10.67
CA CYS A 109 13.46 8.96 9.93
C CYS A 109 12.68 9.23 8.64
N CYS A 110 11.64 10.08 8.68
CA CYS A 110 10.91 10.51 7.49
C CYS A 110 11.83 11.14 6.43
N SER A 111 12.76 12.00 6.88
CA SER A 111 13.69 12.70 6.01
C SER A 111 14.66 11.71 5.35
N THR A 112 15.19 10.75 6.10
CA THR A 112 16.04 9.67 5.57
C THR A 112 15.30 8.81 4.54
N ALA A 113 14.05 8.41 4.83
CA ALA A 113 13.23 7.63 3.90
C ALA A 113 12.95 8.41 2.59
N TYR A 114 12.77 9.73 2.69
CA TYR A 114 12.63 10.60 1.53
C TYR A 114 13.90 10.69 0.70
N ASP A 115 15.06 10.88 1.33
CA ASP A 115 16.35 10.96 0.63
C ASP A 115 16.70 9.63 -0.05
N GLU A 116 16.43 8.51 0.60
CA GLU A 116 16.57 7.17 0.03
C GLU A 116 15.62 6.99 -1.17
N CYS A 117 14.39 7.49 -1.07
CA CYS A 117 13.44 7.50 -2.18
C CYS A 117 13.98 8.26 -3.38
N ARG A 118 14.54 9.45 -3.16
CA ARG A 118 15.12 10.28 -4.22
C ARG A 118 16.40 9.68 -4.82
N GLY A 119 17.14 8.88 -4.06
CA GLY A 119 18.38 8.24 -4.50
C GLY A 119 18.17 6.95 -5.30
N ALA A 120 16.96 6.37 -5.26
CA ALA A 120 16.65 5.14 -5.96
C ALA A 120 16.48 5.37 -7.48
N PRO A 121 17.02 4.49 -8.34
CA PRO A 121 16.79 4.54 -9.78
C PRO A 121 15.30 4.33 -10.08
N ASP A 122 14.77 5.06 -11.06
CA ASP A 122 13.37 5.05 -11.48
C ASP A 122 12.34 5.43 -10.39
N ALA A 123 12.79 6.07 -9.31
CA ALA A 123 11.90 6.53 -8.26
C ALA A 123 10.93 7.62 -8.76
N ASN A 124 9.65 7.45 -8.45
CA ASN A 124 8.67 8.49 -8.71
C ASN A 124 8.77 9.60 -7.66
N MET A 125 9.33 10.73 -8.07
CA MET A 125 9.56 11.88 -7.19
C MET A 125 8.28 12.49 -6.60
N SER A 126 7.15 12.36 -7.31
CA SER A 126 5.85 12.80 -6.78
C SER A 126 5.36 11.88 -5.66
N SER A 127 5.61 10.58 -5.77
CA SER A 127 5.35 9.59 -4.72
C SER A 127 6.25 9.84 -3.51
N CYS A 128 7.56 10.05 -3.73
CA CYS A 128 8.50 10.36 -2.64
C CYS A 128 8.05 11.57 -1.81
N ALA A 129 7.62 12.65 -2.49
CA ALA A 129 7.15 13.85 -1.81
C ALA A 129 5.84 13.59 -1.05
N ALA A 130 4.90 12.86 -1.63
CA ALA A 130 3.64 12.50 -0.99
C ALA A 130 3.86 11.63 0.27
N GLU A 131 4.75 10.64 0.20
CA GLU A 131 5.10 9.77 1.32
C GLU A 131 5.79 10.54 2.45
N HIS A 132 6.70 11.46 2.11
CA HIS A 132 7.40 12.29 3.09
C HIS A 132 6.44 13.22 3.87
N GLU A 133 5.51 13.87 3.16
CA GLU A 133 4.49 14.69 3.81
C GLU A 133 3.52 13.84 4.63
N ALA A 134 3.13 12.66 4.13
CA ALA A 134 2.32 11.72 4.90
C ALA A 134 3.03 11.29 6.18
N CYS A 135 4.32 10.97 6.12
CA CYS A 135 5.15 10.59 7.26
C CYS A 135 5.13 11.67 8.35
N LYS A 136 5.52 12.89 7.99
CA LYS A 136 5.65 13.99 8.95
C LYS A 136 4.33 14.37 9.63
N ASN A 137 3.20 14.07 9.01
CA ASN A 137 1.87 14.31 9.56
C ASN A 137 1.38 13.20 10.52
N GLN A 138 2.18 12.16 10.78
CA GLN A 138 1.81 11.03 11.65
C GLN A 138 2.57 11.01 13.00
N ALA A 139 3.34 12.07 13.27
CA ALA A 139 3.93 12.38 14.59
C ALA A 139 2.91 13.01 15.54
#